data_AF-A0A536KF31-F1
#
_entry.id   AF-A0A536KF31-F1
#
_cell.length_a   1.000
_cell.length_b   1.000
_cell.length_c   1.000
_cell.angle_alpha   90.00
_cell.angle_beta   90.00
_cell.angle_gamma   90.00
#
_symmetry.space_group_name_H-M   'P 1'
#
loop_
_entity.id
_entity.type
_entity.pdbx_description
1 polymer ?
#
loop_
_entity_poly.entity_id
_entity_poly.type
_entity_poly.pdbx_seq_one_letter_code
_entity_poly.pdbx_strand_id
1 'polypeptide(L)'
;MRVAATDGFRAESPIQAGARYAKPAVLLPGQQVRPGDGYDGQFYFYLAQDPFLTRPATAAALDNTFRVRRILYPLVAWAVSLGRREALPWVLLLLNIAASAATVGLAAWAAARQGRSAWWALALAAYAGVWVPLLLDLTEPLQLALLAAGMLAGSGPLLFLAALAKETAGVALVTEAVRRRSLVHGALAVLYLAWALFVFKFVKGTVFNDLGAHFLDPPGAPFRLLLTQGPVHALVLAPAILICLLAVGRLVTARDGAAWAAAAYALLALGAGNDTWLDPAAFYRVTAGALLLTYLSWCLRGDRWGLAALLVGAFSGALLLPILL
;
A
#
# COMPACT_ATOMS: atom_id res chain seq x y z
N MET A 1 20.83 -7.47 -14.74
CA MET A 1 20.26 -6.19 -14.26
C MET A 1 20.73 -6.04 -12.82
N ARG A 2 21.73 -5.19 -12.54
CA ARG A 2 22.14 -4.92 -11.16
C ARG A 2 21.28 -3.77 -10.66
N VAL A 3 20.40 -4.04 -9.71
CA VAL A 3 19.67 -3.01 -8.98
C VAL A 3 20.28 -2.97 -7.58
N ALA A 4 20.84 -1.80 -7.23
CA ALA A 4 21.39 -1.40 -5.94
C ALA A 4 22.72 -2.04 -5.47
N ALA A 5 23.79 -1.26 -5.53
CA ALA A 5 24.92 -1.41 -4.61
C ALA A 5 24.43 -1.04 -3.19
N THR A 6 24.53 -1.97 -2.24
CA THR A 6 24.11 -1.76 -0.86
C THR A 6 25.22 -1.05 -0.06
N ASP A 7 25.20 0.27 -0.06
CA ASP A 7 26.03 1.11 0.81
C ASP A 7 25.47 1.16 2.25
N GLY A 8 25.18 0.01 2.86
CA GLY A 8 24.63 -0.09 4.22
C GLY A 8 23.27 0.61 4.42
N PHE A 9 22.68 0.45 5.60
CA PHE A 9 21.45 1.15 5.98
C PHE A 9 21.77 2.58 6.41
N ARG A 10 21.24 3.58 5.70
CA ARG A 10 21.24 4.99 6.10
C ARG A 10 19.79 5.45 6.17
N ALA A 11 19.37 6.18 7.20
CA ALA A 11 17.97 6.62 7.33
C ALA A 11 17.47 7.52 6.18
N GLU A 12 18.38 8.12 5.41
CA GLU A 12 18.06 8.85 4.16
C GLU A 12 17.95 7.94 2.92
N SER A 13 18.44 6.70 2.99
CA SER A 13 18.43 5.71 1.89
C SER A 13 17.05 5.11 1.58
N PRO A 14 16.11 4.94 2.55
CA PRO A 14 14.71 4.63 2.24
C PRO A 14 14.07 5.66 1.30
N ILE A 15 14.46 6.93 1.44
CA ILE A 15 13.95 8.03 0.61
C ILE A 15 14.80 8.12 -0.65
N GLN A 16 14.46 7.29 -1.63
CA GLN A 16 15.16 7.25 -2.92
C GLN A 16 14.79 8.43 -3.81
N ALA A 17 15.43 9.58 -3.57
CA ALA A 17 15.23 10.80 -4.37
C ALA A 17 15.81 10.64 -5.78
N GLY A 18 14.98 10.85 -6.80
CA GLY A 18 15.35 10.78 -8.21
C GLY A 18 15.69 12.14 -8.79
N ALA A 19 16.75 12.21 -9.61
CA ALA A 19 17.24 13.44 -10.24
C ALA A 19 16.16 14.22 -11.03
N ARG A 20 15.15 13.54 -11.57
CA ARG A 20 14.06 14.18 -12.31
C ARG A 20 13.19 15.09 -11.43
N TYR A 21 12.97 14.69 -10.18
CA TYR A 21 12.05 15.35 -9.25
C TYR A 21 12.75 16.03 -8.07
N ALA A 22 14.04 15.74 -7.87
CA ALA A 22 14.89 16.34 -6.86
C ALA A 22 15.10 17.84 -7.13
N LYS A 23 14.40 18.71 -6.37
CA LYS A 23 14.63 20.15 -6.37
C LYS A 23 15.42 20.56 -5.13
N PRO A 24 16.38 21.51 -5.20
CA PRO A 24 17.14 21.95 -4.04
C PRO A 24 16.28 22.35 -2.82
N ALA A 25 15.10 22.93 -3.07
CA ALA A 25 14.16 23.36 -2.03
C ALA A 25 13.44 22.22 -1.28
N VAL A 26 13.45 20.99 -1.81
CA VAL A 26 12.80 19.82 -1.19
C VAL A 26 13.78 18.73 -0.73
N LEU A 27 15.07 18.87 -1.04
CA LEU A 27 16.15 18.01 -0.54
C LEU A 27 16.73 18.48 0.80
N LEU A 28 17.13 17.54 1.66
CA LEU A 28 17.95 17.84 2.84
C LEU A 28 19.41 18.11 2.44
N PRO A 29 20.17 18.87 3.25
CA PRO A 29 21.61 19.00 3.06
C PRO A 29 22.28 17.62 3.02
N GLY A 30 23.06 17.34 1.97
CA GLY A 30 23.77 16.07 1.83
C GLY A 30 22.94 14.88 1.34
N GLN A 31 21.62 15.06 1.10
CA GLN A 31 20.75 13.98 0.62
C GLN A 31 21.23 13.48 -0.75
N GLN A 32 21.42 12.17 -0.86
CA GLN A 32 21.83 11.54 -2.12
C GLN A 32 20.71 11.59 -3.16
N VAL A 33 21.07 11.97 -4.38
CA VAL A 33 20.16 11.97 -5.54
C VAL A 33 20.60 10.89 -6.51
N ARG A 34 19.67 10.00 -6.87
CA ARG A 34 19.92 8.90 -7.80
C ARG A 34 19.54 9.30 -9.22
N PRO A 35 20.22 8.79 -10.26
CA PRO A 35 19.78 8.98 -11.64
C PRO A 35 18.34 8.46 -11.85
N GLY A 36 17.58 9.12 -12.73
CA GLY A 36 16.21 8.71 -13.08
C GLY A 36 15.13 9.28 -12.15
N ASP A 37 14.04 8.53 -12.02
CA ASP A 37 12.81 8.97 -11.35
C ASP A 37 12.84 8.80 -9.82
N GLY A 38 13.73 7.94 -9.29
CA GLY A 38 13.72 7.57 -7.87
C GLY A 38 12.56 6.63 -7.55
N TYR A 39 12.03 6.68 -6.32
CA TYR A 39 10.90 5.86 -5.91
C TYR A 39 9.82 6.67 -5.17
N ASP A 40 8.61 6.11 -5.07
CA ASP A 40 7.40 6.76 -4.54
C ASP A 40 7.59 7.45 -3.17
N GLY A 41 8.41 6.88 -2.27
CA GLY A 41 8.63 7.41 -0.91
C GLY A 41 9.10 8.85 -0.88
N GLN A 42 9.88 9.28 -1.87
CA GLN A 42 10.37 10.67 -1.96
C GLN A 42 9.22 11.69 -2.01
N PHE A 43 8.10 11.35 -2.65
CA PHE A 43 6.98 12.27 -2.79
C PHE A 43 6.23 12.44 -1.48
N TYR A 44 6.10 11.37 -0.69
CA TYR A 44 5.53 11.48 0.66
C TYR A 44 6.47 12.22 1.60
N PHE A 45 7.78 12.06 1.44
CA PHE A 45 8.75 12.90 2.14
C PHE A 45 8.59 14.38 1.77
N TYR A 46 8.46 14.72 0.48
CA TYR A 46 8.23 16.11 0.06
C TYR A 46 6.91 16.66 0.62
N LEU A 47 5.83 15.87 0.58
CA LEU A 47 4.54 16.24 1.18
C LEU A 47 4.62 16.38 2.70
N ALA A 48 5.39 15.55 3.41
CA ALA A 48 5.52 15.66 4.86
C ALA A 48 6.24 16.95 5.30
N GLN A 49 7.02 17.57 4.41
CA GLN A 49 7.64 18.88 4.66
C GLN A 49 6.66 20.04 4.44
N ASP A 50 5.56 19.83 3.71
CA ASP A 50 4.59 20.86 3.34
C ASP A 50 3.24 20.20 2.96
N PRO A 51 2.52 19.62 3.94
CA PRO A 51 1.34 18.80 3.66
C PRO A 51 0.15 19.61 3.13
N PHE A 52 0.19 20.93 3.32
CA PHE A 52 -0.83 21.87 2.84
C PHE A 52 -0.44 22.55 1.52
N LEU A 53 0.69 22.16 0.91
CA LEU A 53 1.19 22.68 -0.37
C LEU A 53 1.31 24.22 -0.41
N THR A 54 1.77 24.81 0.69
CA THR A 54 2.00 26.25 0.81
C THR A 54 3.23 26.72 0.04
N ARG A 55 4.16 25.82 -0.28
CA ARG A 55 5.39 26.10 -1.04
C ARG A 55 5.23 25.59 -2.48
N PRO A 56 5.27 26.47 -3.50
CA PRO A 56 5.19 26.06 -4.91
C PRO A 56 6.26 25.04 -5.33
N ALA A 57 7.44 25.10 -4.70
CA ALA A 57 8.52 24.16 -4.97
C ALA A 57 8.18 22.71 -4.58
N THR A 58 7.33 22.50 -3.55
CA THR A 58 6.84 21.16 -3.18
C THR A 58 5.99 20.60 -4.29
N ALA A 59 4.99 21.36 -4.76
CA ALA A 59 4.09 20.93 -5.83
C ALA A 59 4.85 20.64 -7.14
N ALA A 60 5.88 21.43 -7.46
CA ALA A 60 6.71 21.23 -8.65
C ALA A 60 7.66 20.02 -8.56
N ALA A 61 7.88 19.48 -7.35
CA ALA A 61 8.70 18.29 -7.11
C ALA A 61 7.87 16.99 -7.07
N LEU A 62 6.55 17.07 -7.17
CA LEU A 62 5.70 15.88 -7.26
C LEU A 62 5.65 15.38 -8.71
N ASP A 63 5.69 14.05 -8.87
CA ASP A 63 5.42 13.39 -10.15
C ASP A 63 3.96 13.55 -10.58
N ASN A 64 3.05 13.66 -9.63
CA ASN A 64 1.65 13.96 -9.84
C ASN A 64 1.06 14.52 -8.55
N THR A 65 0.01 15.33 -8.67
CA THR A 65 -0.70 15.85 -7.49
C THR A 65 -1.69 14.86 -6.89
N PHE A 66 -1.96 13.73 -7.55
CA PHE A 66 -2.82 12.70 -6.95
C PHE A 66 -2.21 12.11 -5.68
N ARG A 67 -0.87 12.15 -5.50
CA ARG A 67 -0.19 11.76 -4.24
C ARG A 67 -0.82 12.40 -3.01
N VAL A 68 -1.39 13.59 -3.15
CA VAL A 68 -2.07 14.34 -2.09
C VAL A 68 -3.35 13.65 -1.62
N ARG A 69 -3.97 12.76 -2.40
CA ARG A 69 -5.11 11.95 -1.93
C ARG A 69 -4.70 11.08 -0.73
N ARG A 70 -3.44 10.64 -0.70
CA ARG A 70 -2.82 9.80 0.34
C ARG A 70 -2.23 10.63 1.48
N ILE A 71 -2.95 11.67 1.93
CA ILE A 71 -2.42 12.70 2.83
C ILE A 71 -2.11 12.21 4.24
N LEU A 72 -2.73 11.12 4.71
CA LEU A 72 -2.64 10.75 6.12
C LEU A 72 -1.20 10.47 6.56
N TYR A 73 -0.45 9.71 5.76
CA TYR A 73 0.94 9.36 6.09
C TYR A 73 1.85 10.60 6.22
N PRO A 74 1.94 11.49 5.20
CA PRO A 74 2.75 12.70 5.33
C PRO A 74 2.23 13.67 6.40
N LEU A 75 0.91 13.77 6.62
CA LEU A 75 0.35 14.66 7.64
C LEU A 75 0.69 14.20 9.06
N VAL A 76 0.63 12.89 9.34
CA VAL A 76 1.04 12.33 10.64
C VAL A 76 2.54 12.55 10.86
N ALA A 77 3.37 12.33 9.83
CA ALA A 77 4.80 12.57 9.92
C ALA A 77 5.13 14.04 10.19
N TRP A 78 4.45 14.96 9.49
CA TRP A 78 4.56 16.40 9.75
C TRP A 78 4.20 16.75 11.19
N ALA A 79 3.07 16.24 11.70
CA ALA A 79 2.60 16.51 13.06
C ALA A 79 3.59 15.97 14.12
N VAL A 80 4.08 14.73 13.96
CA VAL A 80 5.03 14.10 14.89
C VAL A 80 6.40 14.78 14.84
N SER A 81 6.83 15.26 13.67
CA SER A 81 8.08 16.02 13.53
C SER A 81 8.01 17.45 14.10
N LEU A 82 6.82 17.92 14.48
CA LEU A 82 6.57 19.29 14.93
C LEU A 82 7.07 20.33 13.90
N GLY A 83 6.95 20.01 12.60
CA GLY A 83 7.43 20.85 11.50
C GLY A 83 8.95 20.84 11.28
N ARG A 84 9.72 20.03 12.02
CA ARG A 84 11.18 19.93 11.87
C ARG A 84 11.54 19.05 10.68
N ARG A 85 11.95 19.69 9.60
CA ARG A 85 12.33 19.06 8.34
C ARG A 85 13.38 17.94 8.48
N GLU A 86 14.38 18.13 9.33
CA GLU A 86 15.49 17.19 9.56
C GLU A 86 15.06 15.92 10.32
N ALA A 87 13.95 15.99 11.08
CA ALA A 87 13.43 14.84 11.80
C ALA A 87 12.58 13.91 10.91
N LEU A 88 12.07 14.42 9.78
CA LEU A 88 11.12 13.69 8.94
C LEU A 88 11.62 12.32 8.44
N PRO A 89 12.88 12.14 7.98
CA PRO A 89 13.33 10.81 7.55
C PRO A 89 13.21 9.76 8.65
N TRP A 90 13.55 10.14 9.89
CA TRP A 90 13.43 9.26 11.06
C TRP A 90 11.98 9.04 11.45
N VAL A 91 11.15 10.09 11.44
CA VAL A 91 9.73 9.97 11.80
C VAL A 91 8.99 9.07 10.81
N LEU A 92 9.21 9.25 9.51
CA LEU A 92 8.61 8.42 8.46
C LEU A 92 9.03 6.95 8.62
N LEU A 93 10.33 6.69 8.76
CA LEU A 93 10.85 5.36 9.03
C LEU A 93 10.22 4.71 10.28
N LEU A 94 10.19 5.44 11.40
CA LEU A 94 9.64 4.92 12.66
C LEU A 94 8.12 4.68 12.58
N LEU A 95 7.38 5.55 11.90
CA LEU A 95 5.95 5.34 11.63
C LEU A 95 5.73 4.07 10.83
N ASN A 96 6.53 3.85 9.79
CA ASN A 96 6.45 2.67 8.95
C ASN A 96 6.80 1.39 9.73
N ILE A 97 7.86 1.40 10.54
CA ILE A 97 8.22 0.27 11.42
C ILE A 97 7.08 -0.02 12.42
N ALA A 98 6.57 1.01 13.10
CA ALA A 98 5.49 0.87 14.07
C ALA A 98 4.20 0.33 13.42
N ALA A 99 3.86 0.80 12.22
CA ALA A 99 2.68 0.36 11.49
C ALA A 99 2.81 -1.07 10.97
N SER A 100 3.99 -1.48 10.48
CA SER A 100 4.23 -2.88 10.11
C SER A 100 4.17 -3.80 11.34
N ALA A 101 4.76 -3.39 12.46
CA ALA A 101 4.65 -4.13 13.72
C ALA A 101 3.20 -4.23 14.20
N ALA A 102 2.42 -3.14 14.10
CA ALA A 102 1.00 -3.14 14.42
C ALA A 102 0.20 -4.06 13.51
N THR A 103 0.49 -4.09 12.20
CA THR A 103 -0.17 -5.00 11.24
C THR A 103 0.04 -6.46 11.63
N VAL A 104 1.28 -6.86 11.89
CA VAL A 104 1.61 -8.24 12.30
C VAL A 104 1.07 -8.55 13.69
N GLY A 105 1.13 -7.61 14.64
CA GLY A 105 0.60 -7.77 15.99
C GLY A 105 -0.93 -7.93 16.01
N LEU A 106 -1.66 -7.13 15.24
CA LEU A 106 -3.12 -7.24 15.09
C LEU A 106 -3.51 -8.55 14.41
N ALA A 107 -2.74 -9.00 13.42
CA ALA A 107 -2.92 -10.30 12.81
C ALA A 107 -2.71 -11.44 13.83
N ALA A 108 -1.62 -11.41 14.58
CA ALA A 108 -1.31 -12.38 15.63
C ALA A 108 -2.42 -12.44 16.69
N TRP A 109 -2.89 -11.27 17.12
CA TRP A 109 -4.02 -11.14 18.05
C TRP A 109 -5.30 -11.72 17.46
N ALA A 110 -5.62 -11.44 16.19
CA ALA A 110 -6.79 -11.97 15.51
C ALA A 110 -6.78 -13.51 15.41
N ALA A 111 -5.62 -14.11 15.12
CA ALA A 111 -5.46 -15.56 15.13
C ALA A 111 -5.64 -16.16 16.54
N ALA A 112 -4.97 -15.59 17.53
CA ALA A 112 -5.04 -16.05 18.93
C ALA A 112 -6.48 -15.98 19.48
N ARG A 113 -7.21 -14.90 19.17
CA ARG A 113 -8.60 -14.72 19.60
C ARG A 113 -9.55 -15.79 19.04
N GLN A 114 -9.19 -16.40 17.91
CA GLN A 114 -9.94 -17.48 17.27
C GLN A 114 -9.38 -18.88 17.60
N GLY A 115 -8.52 -18.99 18.62
CA GLY A 115 -7.91 -20.26 19.04
C GLY A 115 -6.85 -20.81 18.08
N ARG A 116 -6.34 -19.98 17.17
CA ARG A 116 -5.28 -20.36 16.22
C ARG A 116 -3.92 -19.93 16.76
N SER A 117 -2.87 -20.59 16.29
CA SER A 117 -1.49 -20.17 16.60
C SER A 117 -1.22 -18.75 16.09
N ALA A 118 -0.79 -17.86 16.99
CA ALA A 118 -0.38 -16.49 16.67
C ALA A 118 0.79 -16.45 15.66
N TRP A 119 1.60 -17.50 15.60
CA TRP A 119 2.71 -17.64 14.65
C TRP A 119 2.29 -17.59 13.19
N TRP A 120 1.01 -17.84 12.87
CA TRP A 120 0.50 -17.65 11.51
C TRP A 120 0.65 -16.21 11.00
N ALA A 121 0.72 -15.21 11.89
CA ALA A 121 0.99 -13.84 11.50
C ALA A 121 2.38 -13.66 10.87
N LEU A 122 3.34 -14.56 11.12
CA LEU A 122 4.65 -14.52 10.44
C LEU A 122 4.54 -14.76 8.94
N ALA A 123 3.48 -15.43 8.45
CA ALA A 123 3.24 -15.55 7.02
C ALA A 123 2.98 -14.17 6.38
N LEU A 124 2.31 -13.26 7.09
CA LEU A 124 2.15 -11.88 6.66
C LEU A 124 3.46 -11.08 6.81
N ALA A 125 4.24 -11.32 7.87
CA ALA A 125 5.54 -10.66 8.03
C ALA A 125 6.53 -11.04 6.91
N ALA A 126 6.50 -12.30 6.45
CA ALA A 126 7.34 -12.79 5.35
C ALA A 126 6.89 -12.28 3.97
N TYR A 127 5.64 -11.84 3.85
CA TYR A 127 5.08 -11.38 2.58
C TYR A 127 5.71 -10.07 2.12
N ALA A 128 6.13 -10.03 0.85
CA ALA A 128 6.81 -8.87 0.25
C ALA A 128 6.05 -7.55 0.38
N GLY A 129 4.71 -7.59 0.28
CA GLY A 129 3.90 -6.38 0.41
C GLY A 129 3.89 -5.75 1.80
N VAL A 130 4.46 -6.41 2.83
CA VAL A 130 4.63 -5.84 4.18
C VAL A 130 6.02 -5.22 4.37
N TRP A 131 7.09 -5.86 3.89
CA TRP A 131 8.46 -5.37 4.14
C TRP A 131 9.04 -4.52 3.00
N VAL A 132 8.66 -4.72 1.74
CA VAL A 132 9.12 -3.86 0.61
C VAL A 132 8.76 -2.39 0.86
N PRO A 133 7.55 -2.04 1.32
CA PRO A 133 7.22 -0.65 1.66
C PRO A 133 8.11 0.01 2.71
N LEU A 134 8.67 -0.76 3.65
CA LEU A 134 9.59 -0.23 4.66
C LEU A 134 10.91 0.22 4.03
N LEU A 135 11.38 -0.51 3.02
CA LEU A 135 12.63 -0.23 2.32
C LEU A 135 12.54 1.00 1.40
N LEU A 136 11.31 1.39 1.04
CA LEU A 136 11.02 2.41 0.02
C LEU A 136 10.21 3.58 0.57
N ASP A 137 10.05 3.65 1.89
CA ASP A 137 9.31 4.66 2.66
C ASP A 137 7.90 4.96 2.12
N LEU A 138 7.09 3.92 1.97
CA LEU A 138 5.77 4.05 1.35
C LEU A 138 4.63 4.15 2.36
N THR A 139 3.41 4.38 1.86
CA THR A 139 2.18 4.56 2.65
C THR A 139 1.55 3.27 3.17
N GLU A 140 1.90 2.14 2.56
CA GLU A 140 1.27 0.84 2.74
C GLU A 140 1.30 0.34 4.19
N PRO A 141 2.39 0.47 4.98
CA PRO A 141 2.40 0.00 6.37
C PRO A 141 1.31 0.66 7.22
N LEU A 142 1.19 1.99 7.15
CA LEU A 142 0.14 2.73 7.87
C LEU A 142 -1.26 2.33 7.38
N GLN A 143 -1.44 2.18 6.08
CA GLN A 143 -2.69 1.71 5.50
C GLN A 143 -3.07 0.32 6.03
N LEU A 144 -2.15 -0.65 6.01
CA LEU A 144 -2.42 -2.03 6.43
C LEU A 144 -2.73 -2.12 7.93
N ALA A 145 -2.04 -1.34 8.76
CA ALA A 145 -2.31 -1.28 10.20
C ALA A 145 -3.73 -0.77 10.49
N LEU A 146 -4.11 0.34 9.85
CA LEU A 146 -5.44 0.95 10.01
C LEU A 146 -6.53 0.07 9.40
N LEU A 147 -6.25 -0.59 8.27
CA LEU A 147 -7.16 -1.53 7.63
C LEU A 147 -7.42 -2.73 8.55
N ALA A 148 -6.37 -3.34 9.12
CA ALA A 148 -6.50 -4.43 10.08
C ALA A 148 -7.30 -4.00 11.31
N ALA A 149 -6.93 -2.88 11.93
CA ALA A 149 -7.60 -2.35 13.11
C ALA A 149 -9.07 -2.02 12.83
N GLY A 150 -9.36 -1.36 11.70
CA GLY A 150 -10.70 -1.00 11.27
C GLY A 150 -11.59 -2.21 11.03
N MET A 151 -11.09 -3.25 10.36
CA MET A 151 -11.85 -4.48 10.13
C MET A 151 -12.09 -5.26 11.42
N LEU A 152 -11.08 -5.36 12.30
CA LEU A 152 -11.18 -6.07 13.57
C LEU A 152 -12.13 -5.37 14.56
N ALA A 153 -12.12 -4.05 14.59
CA ALA A 153 -13.00 -3.24 15.45
C ALA A 153 -14.38 -2.98 14.81
N GLY A 154 -14.55 -3.19 13.51
CA GLY A 154 -15.73 -2.75 12.76
C GLY A 154 -15.87 -1.23 12.71
N SER A 155 -14.75 -0.51 12.66
CA SER A 155 -14.67 0.95 12.79
C SER A 155 -14.56 1.65 11.43
N GLY A 156 -15.63 2.32 11.03
CA GLY A 156 -15.67 3.18 9.84
C GLY A 156 -14.59 4.28 9.85
N PRO A 157 -14.38 5.01 10.97
CA PRO A 157 -13.31 6.00 11.06
C PRO A 157 -11.90 5.44 10.79
N LEU A 158 -11.57 4.26 11.30
CA LEU A 158 -10.27 3.63 11.04
C LEU A 158 -10.13 3.20 9.57
N LEU A 159 -11.20 2.69 8.95
CA LEU A 159 -11.22 2.37 7.52
C LEU A 159 -11.13 3.63 6.64
N PHE A 160 -11.72 4.74 7.07
CA PHE A 160 -11.58 6.04 6.42
C PHE A 160 -10.14 6.55 6.49
N LEU A 161 -9.51 6.47 7.67
CA LEU A 161 -8.09 6.80 7.83
C LEU A 161 -7.21 5.87 6.96
N ALA A 162 -7.51 4.57 6.88
CA ALA A 162 -6.82 3.66 5.98
C ALA A 162 -6.93 4.11 4.51
N ALA A 163 -8.10 4.58 4.07
CA ALA A 163 -8.32 5.11 2.73
C ALA A 163 -7.54 6.42 2.48
N LEU A 164 -7.38 7.28 3.49
CA LEU A 164 -6.53 8.47 3.41
C LEU A 164 -5.03 8.16 3.46
N ALA A 165 -4.62 6.96 3.93
CA ALA A 165 -3.24 6.49 3.80
C ALA A 165 -2.99 5.91 2.40
N LYS A 166 -3.92 5.09 1.88
CA LYS A 166 -3.89 4.58 0.51
C LYS A 166 -5.31 4.29 0.03
N GLU A 167 -5.67 4.82 -1.14
CA GLU A 167 -7.03 4.81 -1.69
C GLU A 167 -7.64 3.42 -1.83
N THR A 168 -6.80 2.40 -2.06
CA THR A 168 -7.23 1.02 -2.24
C THR A 168 -7.90 0.47 -0.98
N ALA A 169 -7.58 0.97 0.22
CA ALA A 169 -8.29 0.60 1.45
C ALA A 169 -9.74 1.12 1.49
N GLY A 170 -10.10 2.11 0.68
CA GLY A 170 -11.47 2.61 0.55
C GLY A 170 -12.46 1.53 0.12
N VAL A 171 -12.02 0.48 -0.57
CA VAL A 171 -12.90 -0.66 -0.92
C VAL A 171 -13.46 -1.34 0.31
N ALA A 172 -12.66 -1.51 1.39
CA ALA A 172 -13.12 -2.14 2.61
C ALA A 172 -14.16 -1.26 3.33
N LEU A 173 -13.98 0.06 3.31
CA LEU A 173 -14.96 1.01 3.85
C LEU A 173 -16.30 0.91 3.11
N VAL A 174 -16.28 0.89 1.78
CA VAL A 174 -17.48 0.75 0.94
C VAL A 174 -18.13 -0.62 1.15
N THR A 175 -17.34 -1.70 1.17
CA THR A 175 -17.85 -3.06 1.41
C THR A 175 -18.55 -3.16 2.75
N GLU A 176 -17.95 -2.64 3.84
CA GLU A 176 -18.57 -2.67 5.17
C GLU A 176 -19.80 -1.75 5.24
N ALA A 177 -19.82 -0.61 4.52
CA ALA A 177 -21.01 0.24 4.41
C ALA A 177 -22.21 -0.51 3.83
N VAL A 178 -22.00 -1.21 2.71
CA VAL A 178 -23.06 -1.99 2.05
C VAL A 178 -23.46 -3.20 2.89
N ARG A 179 -22.49 -4.01 3.33
CA ARG A 179 -22.75 -5.26 4.06
C ARG A 179 -23.44 -5.02 5.40
N ARG A 180 -23.04 -3.98 6.13
CA ARG A 180 -23.65 -3.62 7.42
C ARG A 180 -24.85 -2.71 7.28
N ARG A 181 -25.16 -2.20 6.08
CA ARG A 181 -26.12 -1.11 5.85
C ARG A 181 -25.85 0.09 6.78
N SER A 182 -24.58 0.42 6.96
CA SER A 182 -24.13 1.41 7.94
C SER A 182 -24.04 2.80 7.32
N LEU A 183 -24.88 3.72 7.79
CA LEU A 183 -24.85 5.13 7.38
C LEU A 183 -23.51 5.81 7.70
N VAL A 184 -22.88 5.46 8.84
CA VAL A 184 -21.57 6.03 9.22
C VAL A 184 -20.48 5.65 8.22
N HIS A 185 -20.39 4.36 7.86
CA HIS A 185 -19.42 3.91 6.87
C HIS A 185 -19.72 4.51 5.49
N GLY A 186 -21.00 4.60 5.11
CA GLY A 186 -21.43 5.22 3.87
C GLY A 186 -21.07 6.72 3.80
N ALA A 187 -21.35 7.48 4.86
CA ALA A 187 -21.02 8.90 4.94
C ALA A 187 -19.51 9.13 4.87
N LEU A 188 -18.71 8.30 5.54
CA LEU A 188 -17.24 8.37 5.45
C LEU A 188 -16.72 7.98 4.07
N ALA A 189 -17.34 7.02 3.39
CA ALA A 189 -16.98 6.69 2.01
C ALA A 189 -17.27 7.88 1.07
N VAL A 190 -18.43 8.53 1.23
CA VAL A 190 -18.78 9.75 0.48
C VAL A 190 -17.81 10.88 0.81
N LEU A 191 -17.43 11.06 2.08
CA LEU A 191 -16.44 12.07 2.47
C LEU A 191 -15.07 11.80 1.84
N TYR A 192 -14.64 10.54 1.80
CA TYR A 192 -13.39 10.17 1.12
C TYR A 192 -13.46 10.46 -0.38
N LEU A 193 -14.58 10.14 -1.04
CA LEU A 193 -14.78 10.48 -2.45
C LEU A 193 -14.80 11.99 -2.67
N ALA A 194 -15.43 12.77 -1.79
CA ALA A 194 -15.40 14.22 -1.84
C ALA A 194 -13.97 14.76 -1.71
N TRP A 195 -13.16 14.19 -0.82
CA TRP A 195 -11.73 14.51 -0.71
C TRP A 195 -10.96 14.16 -2.00
N ALA A 196 -11.16 12.96 -2.55
CA ALA A 196 -10.50 12.56 -3.79
C ALA A 196 -10.86 13.46 -4.98
N LEU A 197 -12.13 13.87 -5.08
CA LEU A 197 -12.64 14.83 -6.06
C LEU A 197 -12.11 16.24 -5.82
N PHE A 198 -12.01 16.67 -4.56
CA PHE A 198 -11.40 17.95 -4.21
C PHE A 198 -9.94 18.00 -4.68
N VAL A 199 -9.15 16.97 -4.35
CA VAL A 199 -7.75 16.89 -4.80
C VAL A 199 -7.67 16.89 -6.32
N PHE A 200 -8.52 16.11 -6.98
CA PHE A 200 -8.59 16.06 -8.44
C PHE A 200 -8.85 17.44 -9.08
N LYS A 201 -9.82 18.19 -8.55
CA LYS A 201 -10.28 19.44 -9.15
C LYS A 201 -9.39 20.63 -8.81
N PHE A 202 -8.84 20.67 -7.60
CA PHE A 202 -8.21 21.88 -7.06
C PHE A 202 -6.70 21.79 -6.91
N VAL A 203 -6.12 20.59 -6.81
CA VAL A 203 -4.66 20.45 -6.66
C VAL A 203 -4.01 20.31 -8.03
N LYS A 204 -3.49 21.44 -8.54
CA LYS A 204 -2.84 21.52 -9.85
C LYS A 204 -1.35 21.15 -9.76
N GLY A 205 -0.91 20.24 -10.64
CA GLY A 205 0.47 19.74 -10.70
C GLY A 205 1.13 19.97 -12.05
N THR A 206 2.44 19.71 -12.12
CA THR A 206 3.26 19.84 -13.34
C THR A 206 3.04 18.69 -14.33
N VAL A 207 2.56 17.54 -13.87
CA VAL A 207 2.24 16.37 -14.70
C VAL A 207 0.88 15.81 -14.26
N PHE A 208 -0.07 15.76 -15.20
CA PHE A 208 -1.40 15.18 -15.01
C PHE A 208 -1.34 13.69 -15.40
N ASN A 209 -1.29 12.79 -14.42
CA ASN A 209 -1.57 11.38 -14.64
C ASN A 209 -2.85 11.01 -13.90
N ASP A 210 -3.88 10.67 -14.68
CA ASP A 210 -5.17 10.27 -14.15
C ASP A 210 -5.13 8.80 -13.77
N LEU A 211 -5.25 8.49 -12.48
CA LEU A 211 -5.31 7.10 -11.98
C LEU A 211 -6.43 6.28 -12.65
N GLY A 212 -7.50 6.95 -13.10
CA GLY A 212 -8.59 6.35 -13.86
C GLY A 212 -8.29 6.13 -15.34
N ALA A 213 -7.36 6.88 -15.93
CA ALA A 213 -7.02 6.76 -17.35
C ALA A 213 -6.37 5.41 -17.68
N HIS A 214 -5.72 4.78 -16.69
CA HIS A 214 -5.06 3.49 -16.86
C HIS A 214 -5.81 2.32 -16.19
N PHE A 215 -6.98 2.55 -15.58
CA PHE A 215 -7.76 1.46 -15.02
C PHE A 215 -8.36 0.61 -16.15
N LEU A 216 -8.19 -0.71 -16.09
CA LEU A 216 -8.52 -1.63 -17.19
C LEU A 216 -7.84 -1.26 -18.52
N ASP A 217 -6.67 -0.62 -18.47
CA ASP A 217 -5.87 -0.32 -19.67
C ASP A 217 -4.51 -1.06 -19.65
N PRO A 218 -4.35 -2.11 -20.47
CA PRO A 218 -5.41 -2.84 -21.15
C PRO A 218 -6.23 -3.72 -20.19
N PRO A 219 -7.42 -4.18 -20.59
CA PRO A 219 -8.20 -5.10 -19.78
C PRO A 219 -7.42 -6.40 -19.52
N GLY A 220 -7.37 -6.83 -18.27
CA GLY A 220 -6.61 -8.01 -17.86
C GLY A 220 -5.09 -7.84 -17.97
N ALA A 221 -4.58 -6.60 -17.86
CA ALA A 221 -3.16 -6.25 -17.82
C ALA A 221 -2.26 -7.30 -17.11
N PRO A 222 -2.51 -7.72 -15.85
CA PRO A 222 -1.65 -8.70 -15.19
C PRO A 222 -1.57 -10.04 -15.92
N PHE A 223 -2.68 -10.53 -16.50
CA PHE A 223 -2.69 -11.78 -17.26
C PHE A 223 -1.98 -11.64 -18.61
N ARG A 224 -2.10 -10.47 -19.25
CA ARG A 224 -1.37 -10.19 -20.50
C ARG A 224 0.13 -10.15 -20.23
N LEU A 225 0.56 -9.47 -19.18
CA LEU A 225 1.97 -9.36 -18.79
C LEU A 225 2.56 -10.72 -18.37
N LEU A 226 1.76 -11.60 -17.79
CA LEU A 226 2.20 -12.98 -17.49
C LEU A 226 2.63 -13.75 -18.76
N LEU A 227 2.02 -13.43 -19.91
CA LEU A 227 2.28 -14.10 -21.19
C LEU A 227 3.31 -13.36 -22.06
N THR A 228 3.47 -12.05 -21.88
CA THR A 228 4.30 -11.21 -22.75
C THR A 228 5.66 -10.85 -22.14
N GLN A 229 5.78 -10.88 -20.81
CA GLN A 229 7.04 -10.60 -20.12
C GLN A 229 7.90 -11.86 -19.98
N GLY A 230 9.19 -11.67 -19.75
CA GLY A 230 10.15 -12.78 -19.60
C GLY A 230 9.85 -13.69 -18.39
N PRO A 231 10.45 -14.89 -18.34
CA PRO A 231 10.11 -15.93 -17.36
C PRO A 231 10.33 -15.50 -15.90
N VAL A 232 11.32 -14.64 -15.64
CA VAL A 232 11.58 -14.10 -14.30
C VAL A 232 10.43 -13.19 -13.84
N HIS A 233 9.92 -12.34 -14.72
CA HIS A 233 8.78 -11.47 -14.41
C HIS A 233 7.53 -12.31 -14.14
N ALA A 234 7.27 -13.32 -14.98
CA ALA A 234 6.16 -14.23 -14.81
C ALA A 234 6.22 -15.00 -13.48
N LEU A 235 7.40 -15.46 -13.07
CA LEU A 235 7.62 -16.16 -11.80
C LEU A 235 7.22 -15.31 -10.58
N VAL A 236 7.43 -14.00 -10.64
CA VAL A 236 7.09 -13.05 -9.57
C VAL A 236 5.65 -12.57 -9.69
N LEU A 237 5.11 -12.45 -10.89
CA LEU A 237 3.74 -11.98 -11.12
C LEU A 237 2.69 -13.05 -10.78
N ALA A 238 2.95 -14.32 -11.11
CA ALA A 238 1.99 -15.41 -10.93
C ALA A 238 1.49 -15.56 -9.47
N PRO A 239 2.35 -15.53 -8.42
CA PRO A 239 1.90 -15.55 -7.04
C PRO A 239 0.99 -14.38 -6.67
N ALA A 240 1.26 -13.17 -7.16
CA ALA A 240 0.43 -12.00 -6.90
C ALA A 240 -0.98 -12.15 -7.50
N ILE A 241 -1.06 -12.63 -8.74
CA ILE A 241 -2.35 -12.96 -9.39
C ILE A 241 -3.07 -14.05 -8.61
N LEU A 242 -2.36 -15.11 -8.22
CA LEU A 242 -2.93 -16.22 -7.48
C LEU A 242 -3.51 -15.79 -6.12
N ILE A 243 -2.84 -14.89 -5.39
CA ILE A 243 -3.38 -14.31 -4.14
C ILE A 243 -4.74 -13.65 -4.40
N CYS A 244 -4.86 -12.86 -5.47
CA CYS A 244 -6.14 -12.22 -5.82
C CYS A 244 -7.22 -13.25 -6.17
N LEU A 245 -6.89 -14.28 -6.97
CA LEU A 245 -7.84 -15.33 -7.33
C LEU A 245 -8.31 -16.13 -6.12
N LEU A 246 -7.40 -16.45 -5.19
CA LEU A 246 -7.72 -17.14 -3.94
C LEU A 246 -8.59 -16.27 -3.03
N ALA A 247 -8.33 -14.96 -2.95
CA ALA A 247 -9.15 -14.02 -2.19
C ALA A 247 -10.58 -13.92 -2.72
N VAL A 248 -10.77 -13.91 -4.05
CA VAL A 248 -12.10 -13.94 -4.69
C VAL A 248 -12.77 -15.30 -4.50
N GLY A 249 -12.05 -16.39 -4.78
CA GLY A 249 -12.55 -17.76 -4.68
C GLY A 249 -12.98 -18.14 -3.26
N ARG A 250 -12.39 -17.50 -2.24
CA ARG A 250 -12.77 -17.65 -0.84
C ARG A 250 -14.23 -17.29 -0.55
N LEU A 251 -14.89 -16.48 -1.38
CA LEU A 251 -16.33 -16.19 -1.24
C LEU A 251 -17.24 -17.43 -1.37
N VAL A 252 -16.71 -18.53 -1.91
CA VAL A 252 -17.37 -19.83 -1.96
C VAL A 252 -17.46 -20.46 -0.57
N THR A 253 -16.43 -20.27 0.28
CA THR A 253 -16.32 -20.92 1.59
C THR A 253 -16.59 -19.98 2.77
N ALA A 254 -16.36 -18.68 2.62
CA ALA A 254 -16.53 -17.67 3.66
C ALA A 254 -17.16 -16.39 3.10
N ARG A 255 -18.18 -15.85 3.78
CA ARG A 255 -18.89 -14.62 3.38
C ARG A 255 -18.93 -13.58 4.50
N ASP A 256 -17.94 -13.61 5.38
CA ASP A 256 -17.74 -12.58 6.40
C ASP A 256 -17.26 -11.26 5.78
N GLY A 257 -17.22 -10.19 6.57
CA GLY A 257 -16.84 -8.86 6.09
C GLY A 257 -15.43 -8.80 5.51
N ALA A 258 -14.48 -9.51 6.11
CA ALA A 258 -13.11 -9.53 5.60
C ALA A 258 -12.99 -10.32 4.30
N ALA A 259 -13.78 -11.38 4.10
CA ALA A 259 -13.85 -12.10 2.83
C ALA A 259 -14.39 -11.21 1.69
N TRP A 260 -15.48 -10.48 1.93
CA TRP A 260 -16.02 -9.55 0.94
C TRP A 260 -15.05 -8.41 0.62
N ALA A 261 -14.41 -7.83 1.64
CA ALA A 261 -13.44 -6.77 1.44
C ALA A 261 -12.20 -7.28 0.70
N ALA A 262 -11.72 -8.50 1.01
CA ALA A 262 -10.60 -9.14 0.32
C ALA A 262 -10.90 -9.34 -1.17
N ALA A 263 -12.09 -9.85 -1.49
CA ALA A 263 -12.52 -10.05 -2.88
C ALA A 263 -12.64 -8.73 -3.64
N ALA A 264 -13.25 -7.69 -3.03
CA ALA A 264 -13.35 -6.37 -3.65
C ALA A 264 -11.97 -5.75 -3.90
N TYR A 265 -11.06 -5.86 -2.93
CA TYR A 265 -9.67 -5.39 -3.06
C TYR A 265 -8.92 -6.15 -4.16
N ALA A 266 -9.08 -7.48 -4.21
CA ALA A 266 -8.47 -8.33 -5.22
C ALA A 266 -8.97 -8.01 -6.64
N LEU A 267 -10.26 -7.75 -6.81
CA LEU A 267 -10.84 -7.33 -8.09
C LEU A 267 -10.30 -5.96 -8.54
N LEU A 268 -10.16 -5.01 -7.61
CA LEU A 268 -9.53 -3.72 -7.90
C LEU A 268 -8.08 -3.91 -8.36
N ALA A 269 -7.31 -4.76 -7.67
CA ALA A 269 -5.94 -5.09 -8.07
C ALA A 269 -5.87 -5.72 -9.47
N LEU A 270 -6.70 -6.74 -9.75
CA LEU A 270 -6.75 -7.40 -11.06
C LEU A 270 -7.22 -6.47 -12.19
N GLY A 271 -8.00 -5.44 -11.86
CA GLY A 271 -8.42 -4.40 -12.81
C GLY A 271 -7.41 -3.27 -13.02
N ALA A 272 -6.33 -3.21 -12.22
CA ALA A 272 -5.29 -2.20 -12.40
C ALA A 272 -4.55 -2.38 -13.73
N GLY A 273 -4.25 -1.27 -14.41
CA GLY A 273 -3.58 -1.27 -15.71
C GLY A 273 -2.11 -1.68 -15.66
N ASN A 274 -1.50 -1.67 -16.85
CA ASN A 274 -0.13 -2.15 -17.04
C ASN A 274 0.89 -1.49 -16.10
N ASP A 275 0.80 -0.18 -15.88
CA ASP A 275 1.78 0.58 -15.08
C ASP A 275 1.92 0.03 -13.65
N THR A 276 0.85 -0.56 -13.12
CA THR A 276 0.84 -1.18 -11.78
C THR A 276 1.62 -2.49 -11.73
N TRP A 277 1.73 -3.17 -12.88
CA TRP A 277 2.25 -4.53 -13.03
C TRP A 277 3.57 -4.57 -13.81
N LEU A 278 4.23 -3.44 -14.05
CA LEU A 278 5.57 -3.39 -14.66
C LEU A 278 6.70 -3.55 -13.63
N ASP A 279 6.55 -2.96 -12.45
CA ASP A 279 7.56 -3.01 -11.38
C ASP A 279 7.32 -4.20 -10.44
N PRO A 280 8.24 -5.18 -10.33
CA PRO A 280 8.12 -6.30 -9.40
C PRO A 280 7.88 -5.90 -7.94
N ALA A 281 8.42 -4.76 -7.50
CA ALA A 281 8.18 -4.26 -6.15
C ALA A 281 6.72 -3.82 -5.95
N ALA A 282 6.01 -3.44 -7.02
CA ALA A 282 4.60 -3.02 -6.97
C ALA A 282 3.62 -4.19 -6.84
N PHE A 283 3.92 -5.39 -7.37
CA PHE A 283 2.94 -6.50 -7.46
C PHE A 283 2.37 -6.89 -6.09
N TYR A 284 3.25 -7.00 -5.10
CA TYR A 284 2.85 -7.39 -3.75
C TYR A 284 2.38 -6.22 -2.90
N ARG A 285 2.81 -4.99 -3.21
CA ARG A 285 2.21 -3.77 -2.63
C ARG A 285 0.74 -3.61 -3.00
N VAL A 286 0.40 -3.99 -4.24
CA VAL A 286 -0.96 -3.89 -4.79
C VAL A 286 -1.83 -5.04 -4.29
N THR A 287 -1.25 -6.18 -3.91
CA THR A 287 -2.02 -7.34 -3.40
C THR A 287 -1.99 -7.49 -1.87
N ALA A 288 -1.26 -6.63 -1.15
CA ALA A 288 -1.13 -6.70 0.30
C ALA A 288 -2.44 -6.58 1.07
N GLY A 289 -3.32 -5.65 0.69
CA GLY A 289 -4.62 -5.52 1.33
C GLY A 289 -5.48 -6.78 1.15
N ALA A 290 -5.45 -7.38 -0.04
CA ALA A 290 -6.19 -8.62 -0.31
C ALA A 290 -5.66 -9.79 0.55
N LEU A 291 -4.34 -9.93 0.70
CA LEU A 291 -3.76 -10.98 1.53
C LEU A 291 -4.07 -10.77 3.02
N LEU A 292 -3.92 -9.55 3.53
CA LEU A 292 -4.26 -9.21 4.92
C LEU A 292 -5.74 -9.48 5.22
N LEU A 293 -6.65 -9.04 4.37
CA LEU A 293 -8.08 -9.26 4.56
C LEU A 293 -8.44 -10.75 4.46
N THR A 294 -7.78 -11.49 3.55
CA THR A 294 -7.89 -12.95 3.46
C THR A 294 -7.42 -13.62 4.74
N TYR A 295 -6.32 -13.17 5.34
CA TYR A 295 -5.83 -13.66 6.63
C TYR A 295 -6.86 -13.44 7.75
N LEU A 296 -7.42 -12.24 7.86
CA LEU A 296 -8.42 -11.92 8.88
C LEU A 296 -9.68 -12.79 8.73
N SER A 297 -10.17 -12.98 7.50
CA SER A 297 -11.27 -13.92 7.24
C SER A 297 -10.88 -15.36 7.56
N TRP A 298 -9.66 -15.79 7.23
CA TRP A 298 -9.18 -17.14 7.54
C TRP A 298 -9.09 -17.41 9.04
N CYS A 299 -8.76 -16.39 9.84
CA CYS A 299 -8.81 -16.51 11.30
C CYS A 299 -10.23 -16.86 11.77
N LEU A 300 -11.26 -16.21 11.22
CA LEU A 300 -12.66 -16.49 11.53
C LEU A 300 -13.11 -17.88 11.04
N ARG A 301 -12.71 -18.25 9.82
CA ARG A 301 -13.06 -19.55 9.22
C ARG A 301 -11.86 -20.16 8.50
N GLY A 302 -11.25 -21.14 9.15
CA GLY A 302 -10.13 -21.87 8.56
C GLY A 302 -10.60 -22.72 7.40
N ASP A 303 -9.97 -22.54 6.25
CA ASP A 303 -10.15 -23.39 5.07
C ASP A 303 -8.86 -23.46 4.26
N ARG A 304 -8.86 -24.33 3.24
CA ARG A 304 -7.72 -24.53 2.33
C ARG A 304 -7.42 -23.34 1.43
N TRP A 305 -8.43 -22.53 1.10
CA TRP A 305 -8.28 -21.38 0.19
C TRP A 305 -7.51 -20.24 0.87
N GLY A 306 -7.91 -19.90 2.10
CA GLY A 306 -7.19 -18.94 2.92
C GLY A 306 -5.79 -19.42 3.24
N LEU A 307 -5.63 -20.68 3.66
CA LEU A 307 -4.31 -21.24 3.93
C LEU A 307 -3.40 -21.18 2.69
N ALA A 308 -3.90 -21.56 1.51
CA ALA A 308 -3.14 -21.47 0.27
C ALA A 308 -2.70 -20.03 -0.01
N ALA A 309 -3.58 -19.03 0.18
CA ALA A 309 -3.24 -17.62 -0.04
C ALA A 309 -2.10 -17.18 0.90
N LEU A 310 -2.14 -17.59 2.18
CA LEU A 310 -1.10 -17.29 3.16
C LEU A 310 0.25 -17.91 2.79
N LEU A 311 0.24 -19.17 2.34
CA LEU A 311 1.47 -19.86 1.94
C LEU A 311 2.06 -19.26 0.66
N VAL A 312 1.23 -18.95 -0.33
CA VAL A 312 1.65 -18.25 -1.56
C VAL A 312 2.22 -16.87 -1.23
N GLY A 313 1.56 -16.14 -0.32
CA GLY A 313 2.05 -14.86 0.20
C GLY A 313 3.41 -15.00 0.86
N ALA A 314 3.56 -15.88 1.86
CA ALA A 314 4.83 -16.08 2.55
C ALA A 314 5.96 -16.47 1.58
N PHE A 315 5.68 -17.36 0.62
CA PHE A 315 6.64 -17.79 -0.39
C PHE A 315 7.06 -16.66 -1.34
N SER A 316 6.13 -15.78 -1.69
CA SER A 316 6.41 -14.66 -2.61
C SER A 316 7.48 -13.68 -2.11
N GLY A 317 7.64 -13.56 -0.79
CA GLY A 317 8.74 -12.77 -0.20
C GLY A 317 10.11 -13.31 -0.59
N ALA A 318 10.29 -14.63 -0.55
CA ALA A 318 11.54 -15.28 -0.90
C ALA A 318 11.90 -15.10 -2.39
N LEU A 319 10.90 -15.06 -3.27
CA LEU A 319 11.11 -14.84 -4.71
C LEU A 319 11.65 -13.45 -5.04
N LEU A 320 11.32 -12.43 -4.23
CA LEU A 320 11.75 -11.06 -4.48
C LEU A 320 13.12 -10.72 -3.90
N LEU A 321 13.59 -11.46 -2.89
CA LEU A 321 14.88 -11.18 -2.26
C LEU A 321 16.04 -11.11 -3.28
N PRO A 322 16.22 -12.06 -4.21
CA PRO A 322 17.32 -12.01 -5.19
C PRO A 322 17.17 -10.94 -6.27
N ILE A 323 16.01 -10.30 -6.37
CA ILE A 323 15.73 -9.23 -7.33
C ILE A 323 16.04 -7.87 -6.71
N LEU A 324 15.92 -7.77 -5.38
CA LEU A 324 16.10 -6.54 -4.61
C LEU A 324 17.47 -6.43 -3.91
N LEU A 325 18.18 -7.56 -3.72
CA LEU A 325 19.52 -7.67 -3.13
C LEU A 325 20.56 -8.05 -4.21
#